data_AF-A0A6J4LIZ2-F1
#
_entry.id   AF-A0A6J4LIZ2-F1
#
_cell.length_a   1.000
_cell.length_b   1.000
_cell.length_c   1.000
_cell.angle_alpha   90.00
_cell.angle_beta   90.00
_cell.angle_gamma   90.00
#
_symmetry.space_group_name_H-M   'P 1'
#
loop_
_entity.id
_entity.type
_entity.pdbx_description
1 polymer ?
#
loop_
_entity_poly.entity_id
_entity_poly.type
_entity_poly.pdbx_seq_one_letter_code
_entity_poly.pdbx_strand_id
1 'polypeptide(L)'
;MRIVGLMSGTSLDGVDAALVDVTGEGIDDVKASVVHAITLPYDDARRAAIHDGILAGTAEALCGLHADLGEWMAEAVVRVCREADVDLSTVDAVGSHGQKVWHRPPADGRRGATLQLGDAATIAERTGIAVVSDFRTRDIAAGGQGAPLVPWVDQLLFSLPDRARALQNIGGIGNVTRVPPRGSGEAVFAFDTGPGNALIDAAVEIATGGKLTFDRDGRLAARGTVDEPLLADLLRHPYIPAEPPKSTGREEFGRPFVMRLVELLEPEGDQDWMDLVATLTELTARTIADAYGRWLVPLGLDEVILTG
;
A
#
# COMPACT_ATOMS: atom_id res chain seq x y z
N MET A 1 24.77 -0.49 -6.93
CA MET A 1 24.34 -1.76 -6.33
C MET A 1 23.15 -2.28 -7.10
N ARG A 2 23.06 -3.59 -7.28
CA ARG A 2 21.90 -4.29 -7.83
C ARG A 2 21.22 -5.04 -6.70
N ILE A 3 19.95 -4.74 -6.45
CA ILE A 3 19.22 -5.20 -5.27
C ILE A 3 17.90 -5.82 -5.72
N VAL A 4 17.49 -6.92 -5.10
CA VAL A 4 16.10 -7.42 -5.20
C VAL A 4 15.31 -6.97 -3.97
N GLY A 5 14.29 -6.15 -4.16
CA GLY A 5 13.32 -5.81 -3.11
C GLY A 5 12.17 -6.81 -3.10
N LEU A 6 11.80 -7.33 -1.93
CA LEU A 6 10.69 -8.25 -1.72
C LEU A 6 9.63 -7.66 -0.81
N MET A 7 8.36 -7.83 -1.18
CA MET A 7 7.21 -7.42 -0.40
C MET A 7 6.11 -8.48 -0.49
N SER A 8 5.48 -8.81 0.64
CA SER A 8 4.17 -9.48 0.65
C SER A 8 3.19 -8.62 1.41
N GLY A 9 2.28 -8.00 0.65
CA GLY A 9 1.29 -7.05 1.15
C GLY A 9 0.18 -7.70 1.97
N THR A 10 -0.62 -6.87 2.66
CA THR A 10 -1.80 -7.35 3.40
C THR A 10 -2.98 -7.73 2.50
N SER A 11 -2.90 -7.46 1.20
CA SER A 11 -3.90 -7.91 0.22
C SER A 11 -3.79 -9.41 -0.07
N LEU A 12 -2.66 -10.05 0.28
CA LEU A 12 -2.42 -11.49 0.07
C LEU A 12 -2.55 -11.91 -1.40
N ASP A 13 -2.16 -11.01 -2.32
CA ASP A 13 -2.17 -11.26 -3.76
C ASP A 13 -0.99 -12.15 -4.19
N GLY A 14 0.17 -11.97 -3.56
CA GLY A 14 1.40 -12.68 -3.88
C GLY A 14 2.64 -12.09 -3.23
N VAL A 15 3.80 -12.58 -3.66
CA VAL A 15 5.12 -11.98 -3.36
C VAL A 15 5.51 -11.08 -4.53
N ASP A 16 5.63 -9.78 -4.27
CA ASP A 16 6.22 -8.84 -5.20
C ASP A 16 7.74 -8.89 -5.10
N ALA A 17 8.41 -8.98 -6.25
CA ALA A 17 9.86 -8.91 -6.36
C ALA A 17 10.25 -7.88 -7.42
N ALA A 18 11.06 -6.90 -7.02
CA ALA A 18 11.60 -5.87 -7.92
C ALA A 18 13.12 -5.94 -7.92
N LEU A 19 13.71 -6.23 -9.08
CA LEU A 19 15.13 -6.10 -9.32
C LEU A 19 15.43 -4.65 -9.70
N VAL A 20 16.28 -3.99 -8.91
CA VAL A 20 16.53 -2.55 -9.00
C VAL A 20 18.02 -2.27 -9.03
N ASP A 21 18.44 -1.39 -9.93
CA ASP A 21 19.77 -0.79 -9.91
C ASP A 21 19.71 0.52 -9.12
N VAL A 22 20.56 0.63 -8.09
CA VAL A 22 20.68 1.79 -7.22
C VAL A 22 22.10 2.37 -7.32
N THR A 23 22.20 3.67 -7.54
CA THR A 23 23.47 4.41 -7.60
C THR A 23 23.41 5.66 -6.72
N GLY A 24 24.56 6.19 -6.30
CA GLY A 24 24.65 7.39 -5.47
C GLY A 24 24.74 7.07 -3.97
N GLU A 25 25.11 8.08 -3.18
CA GLU A 25 25.33 8.01 -1.74
C GLU A 25 24.61 9.16 -1.02
N GLY A 26 23.31 8.99 -0.74
CA GLY A 26 22.52 9.92 0.05
C GLY A 26 21.45 10.68 -0.74
N ILE A 27 20.87 11.71 -0.11
CA ILE A 27 19.67 12.40 -0.62
C ILE A 27 19.90 13.21 -1.91
N ASP A 28 21.14 13.57 -2.21
CA ASP A 28 21.45 14.47 -3.31
C ASP A 28 21.65 13.75 -4.65
N ASP A 29 22.11 12.51 -4.62
CA ASP A 29 22.59 11.80 -5.81
C ASP A 29 22.03 10.37 -5.94
N VAL A 30 21.26 9.88 -4.96
CA VAL A 30 20.64 8.56 -5.07
C VAL A 30 19.69 8.50 -6.25
N LYS A 31 19.82 7.44 -7.04
CA LYS A 31 18.96 7.11 -8.16
C LYS A 31 18.63 5.63 -8.08
N ALA A 32 17.40 5.29 -8.41
CA ALA A 32 16.94 3.93 -8.52
C ALA A 32 16.26 3.73 -9.88
N SER A 33 16.56 2.63 -10.55
CA SER A 33 15.89 2.21 -11.77
C SER A 33 15.47 0.76 -11.67
N VAL A 34 14.18 0.49 -11.89
CA VAL A 34 13.65 -0.86 -11.95
C VAL A 34 14.16 -1.53 -13.22
N VAL A 35 14.89 -2.64 -13.06
CA VAL A 35 15.37 -3.48 -14.16
C VAL A 35 14.26 -4.42 -14.60
N HIS A 36 13.64 -5.10 -13.63
CA HIS A 36 12.50 -5.98 -13.85
C HIS A 36 11.68 -6.11 -12.56
N ALA A 37 10.39 -6.37 -12.69
CA ALA A 37 9.51 -6.60 -11.55
C ALA A 37 8.48 -7.68 -11.87
N ILE A 38 8.16 -8.49 -10.88
CA ILE A 38 7.16 -9.55 -10.97
C ILE A 38 6.32 -9.57 -9.69
N THR A 39 5.13 -10.14 -9.81
CA THR A 39 4.34 -10.62 -8.67
C THR A 39 4.18 -12.12 -8.85
N LEU A 40 4.63 -12.90 -7.85
CA LEU A 40 4.39 -14.33 -7.79
C LEU A 40 3.09 -14.57 -7.00
N PRO A 41 1.96 -14.91 -7.66
CA PRO A 41 0.68 -14.97 -6.99
C PRO A 41 0.63 -16.10 -5.96
N TYR A 42 -0.10 -15.86 -4.87
CA TYR A 42 -0.46 -16.93 -3.96
C TYR A 42 -1.60 -17.77 -4.54
N ASP A 43 -1.42 -19.09 -4.53
CA ASP A 43 -2.55 -20.00 -4.68
C ASP A 43 -3.46 -19.95 -3.44
N ASP A 44 -4.64 -20.55 -3.54
CA ASP A 44 -5.63 -20.51 -2.46
C ASP A 44 -5.12 -21.14 -1.17
N ALA A 45 -4.23 -22.14 -1.24
CA ALA A 45 -3.67 -22.80 -0.07
C ALA A 45 -2.65 -21.89 0.64
N ARG A 46 -1.74 -21.26 -0.11
CA ARG A 46 -0.79 -20.27 0.41
C ARG A 46 -1.53 -19.07 1.02
N ARG A 47 -2.57 -18.57 0.34
CA ARG A 47 -3.40 -17.46 0.83
C ARG A 47 -4.11 -17.84 2.13
N ALA A 48 -4.72 -19.02 2.19
CA ALA A 48 -5.38 -19.51 3.40
C ALA A 48 -4.40 -19.68 4.56
N ALA A 49 -3.21 -20.24 4.33
CA ALA A 49 -2.19 -20.41 5.35
C ALA A 49 -1.76 -19.08 5.98
N ILE A 50 -1.56 -18.04 5.16
CA ILE A 50 -1.23 -16.69 5.66
C ILE A 50 -2.41 -16.11 6.44
N HIS A 51 -3.62 -16.17 5.88
CA HIS A 51 -4.83 -15.65 6.50
C HIS A 51 -5.07 -16.28 7.88
N ASP A 52 -5.00 -17.61 7.97
CA ASP A 52 -5.23 -18.34 9.21
C ASP A 52 -4.12 -18.09 10.22
N GLY A 53 -2.87 -17.96 9.75
CA GLY A 53 -1.74 -17.53 10.57
C GLY A 53 -1.95 -16.15 11.20
N ILE A 54 -2.47 -15.18 10.43
CA ILE A 54 -2.78 -13.83 10.92
C ILE A 54 -3.94 -13.86 11.92
N LEU A 55 -5.00 -14.61 11.62
CA LEU A 55 -6.23 -14.60 12.42
C LEU A 55 -6.10 -15.39 13.73
N ALA A 56 -5.45 -16.55 13.68
CA ALA A 56 -5.47 -17.53 14.78
C ALA A 56 -4.19 -18.36 14.91
N GLY A 57 -3.06 -17.90 14.34
CA GLY A 57 -1.81 -18.67 14.33
C GLY A 57 -1.29 -19.04 15.72
N THR A 58 -1.03 -20.33 15.94
CA THR A 58 -0.26 -20.81 17.09
C THR A 58 1.24 -20.59 16.88
N ALA A 59 2.05 -20.71 17.92
CA ALA A 59 3.51 -20.62 17.78
C ALA A 59 4.07 -21.63 16.75
N GLU A 60 3.53 -22.85 16.73
CA GLU A 60 3.91 -23.88 15.75
C GLU A 60 3.50 -23.49 14.33
N ALA A 61 2.24 -23.05 14.13
CA ALA A 61 1.75 -22.64 12.82
C ALA A 61 2.52 -21.44 12.26
N LEU A 62 2.80 -20.43 13.09
CA LEU A 62 3.58 -19.25 12.70
C LEU A 62 5.04 -19.60 12.40
N CYS A 63 5.63 -20.56 13.12
CA CYS A 63 6.98 -21.06 12.86
C CYS A 63 7.06 -21.74 11.48
N GLY A 64 6.10 -22.63 11.17
CA GLY A 64 6.00 -23.26 9.86
C GLY A 64 5.81 -22.24 8.74
N LEU A 65 4.84 -21.33 8.92
CA LEU A 65 4.55 -20.27 7.95
C LEU A 65 5.75 -19.34 7.73
N HIS A 66 6.57 -19.08 8.76
CA HIS A 66 7.80 -18.29 8.64
C HIS A 66 8.80 -18.92 7.65
N ALA A 67 9.00 -20.24 7.77
CA ALA A 67 9.87 -21.00 6.88
C ALA A 67 9.30 -21.06 5.45
N ASP A 68 8.01 -21.37 5.31
CA ASP A 68 7.34 -21.45 4.01
C ASP A 68 7.40 -20.12 3.25
N LEU A 69 7.14 -19.00 3.93
CA LEU A 69 7.27 -17.66 3.35
C LEU A 69 8.71 -17.38 2.89
N GLY A 70 9.71 -17.86 3.63
CA GLY A 70 11.12 -17.75 3.24
C GLY A 70 11.39 -18.46 1.90
N GLU A 71 10.86 -19.68 1.72
CA GLU A 71 10.95 -20.42 0.46
C GLU A 71 10.23 -19.70 -0.68
N TRP A 72 9.01 -19.20 -0.46
CA TRP A 72 8.24 -18.51 -1.51
C TRP A 72 8.90 -17.19 -1.92
N MET A 73 9.52 -16.50 -0.98
CA MET A 73 10.29 -15.28 -1.24
C MET A 73 11.58 -15.57 -2.00
N ALA A 74 12.29 -16.67 -1.67
CA ALA A 74 13.44 -17.12 -2.44
C ALA A 74 13.05 -17.48 -3.89
N GLU A 75 11.90 -18.15 -4.07
CA GLU A 75 11.33 -18.46 -5.39
C GLU A 75 11.14 -17.18 -6.21
N ALA A 76 10.59 -16.12 -5.60
CA ALA A 76 10.39 -14.83 -6.26
C ALA A 76 11.72 -14.15 -6.66
N VAL A 77 12.77 -14.22 -5.82
CA VAL A 77 14.12 -13.71 -6.16
C VAL A 77 14.68 -14.44 -7.39
N VAL A 78 14.64 -15.78 -7.38
CA VAL A 78 15.14 -16.57 -8.50
C VAL A 78 14.35 -16.26 -9.77
N ARG A 79 13.02 -16.12 -9.65
CA ARG A 79 12.14 -15.85 -10.78
C ARG A 79 12.41 -14.48 -11.41
N VAL A 80 12.52 -13.40 -10.61
CA VAL A 80 12.73 -12.05 -11.14
C VAL A 80 14.09 -11.93 -11.83
N CYS A 81 15.14 -12.52 -11.26
CA CYS A 81 16.48 -12.52 -11.86
C CYS A 81 16.51 -13.33 -13.16
N ARG A 82 15.89 -14.53 -13.19
CA ARG A 82 15.82 -15.33 -14.41
C ARG A 82 15.06 -14.61 -15.53
N GLU A 83 13.93 -13.99 -15.23
CA GLU A 83 13.17 -13.27 -16.26
C GLU A 83 13.89 -12.02 -16.78
N ALA A 84 14.73 -11.41 -15.93
CA ALA A 84 15.60 -10.29 -16.31
C ALA A 84 16.90 -10.73 -17.01
N ASP A 85 17.15 -12.03 -17.17
CA ASP A 85 18.43 -12.59 -17.63
C ASP A 85 19.64 -12.13 -16.79
N VAL A 86 19.45 -12.07 -15.47
CA VAL A 86 20.48 -11.65 -14.49
C VAL A 86 20.92 -12.84 -13.65
N ASP A 87 22.24 -13.05 -13.59
CA ASP A 87 22.86 -14.04 -12.72
C ASP A 87 22.75 -13.60 -11.25
N LEU A 88 22.30 -14.52 -10.37
CA LEU A 88 22.14 -14.28 -8.93
C LEU A 88 23.44 -13.80 -8.27
N SER A 89 24.61 -14.27 -8.75
CA SER A 89 25.93 -13.86 -8.22
C SER A 89 26.28 -12.40 -8.48
N THR A 90 25.53 -11.72 -9.36
CA THR A 90 25.68 -10.28 -9.65
C THR A 90 24.73 -9.40 -8.84
N VAL A 91 23.86 -10.01 -8.04
CA VAL A 91 22.95 -9.29 -7.14
C VAL A 91 23.67 -9.08 -5.81
N ASP A 92 23.79 -7.82 -5.39
CA ASP A 92 24.54 -7.45 -4.19
C ASP A 92 23.78 -7.78 -2.90
N ALA A 93 22.45 -7.63 -2.92
CA ALA A 93 21.61 -7.87 -1.74
C ALA A 93 20.14 -8.15 -2.10
N VAL A 94 19.45 -8.79 -1.17
CA VAL A 94 17.98 -8.87 -1.13
C VAL A 94 17.49 -8.02 0.04
N GLY A 95 16.58 -7.08 -0.22
CA GLY A 95 15.85 -6.36 0.82
C GLY A 95 14.46 -6.98 1.01
N SER A 96 14.25 -7.73 2.09
CA SER A 96 12.97 -8.43 2.33
C SER A 96 12.16 -7.79 3.45
N HIS A 97 10.99 -7.25 3.12
CA HIS A 97 10.05 -6.77 4.12
C HIS A 97 9.38 -7.93 4.88
N GLY A 98 9.15 -9.05 4.20
CA GLY A 98 8.36 -10.16 4.72
C GLY A 98 6.83 -9.97 4.59
N GLN A 99 6.08 -10.87 5.19
CA GLN A 99 4.62 -10.81 5.37
C GLN A 99 4.32 -10.28 6.77
N LYS A 100 3.58 -9.16 6.85
CA LYS A 100 3.13 -8.64 8.15
C LYS A 100 2.07 -9.56 8.75
N VAL A 101 2.33 -10.06 9.96
CA VAL A 101 1.34 -10.80 10.77
C VAL A 101 0.65 -9.89 11.76
N TRP A 102 1.44 -9.09 12.49
CA TRP A 102 0.88 -8.17 13.46
C TRP A 102 1.68 -6.87 13.53
N HIS A 103 1.01 -5.78 13.83
CA HIS A 103 1.63 -4.49 14.07
C HIS A 103 0.86 -3.75 15.16
N ARG A 104 1.58 -3.31 16.19
CA ARG A 104 1.05 -2.53 17.31
C ARG A 104 1.98 -1.33 17.53
N PRO A 105 1.58 -0.10 17.17
CA PRO A 105 2.38 1.08 17.45
C PRO A 105 2.54 1.30 18.96
N PRO A 106 3.53 2.09 19.40
CA PRO A 106 3.63 2.51 20.80
C PRO A 106 2.39 3.33 21.20
N ALA A 107 1.80 3.02 22.36
CA ALA A 107 0.64 3.70 22.91
C ALA A 107 0.60 3.53 24.43
N ASP A 108 0.08 4.53 25.16
CA ASP A 108 -0.15 4.50 26.61
C ASP A 108 1.05 4.02 27.45
N GLY A 109 2.26 4.48 27.10
CA GLY A 109 3.51 4.10 27.78
C GLY A 109 4.01 2.68 27.48
N ARG A 110 3.33 1.93 26.60
CA ARG A 110 3.73 0.61 26.14
C ARG A 110 4.59 0.72 24.88
N ARG A 111 5.71 -0.01 24.84
CA ARG A 111 6.55 -0.13 23.64
C ARG A 111 5.76 -0.75 22.48
N GLY A 112 5.95 -0.18 21.29
CA GLY A 112 5.46 -0.75 20.04
C GLY A 112 6.02 -2.16 19.79
N ALA A 113 5.33 -2.94 18.98
CA ALA A 113 5.76 -4.26 18.55
C ALA A 113 5.26 -4.55 17.14
N THR A 114 6.05 -5.28 16.37
CA THR A 114 5.74 -5.64 14.99
C THR A 114 6.25 -7.05 14.74
N LEU A 115 5.54 -7.82 13.91
CA LEU A 115 5.96 -9.16 13.50
C LEU A 115 5.78 -9.30 12.00
N GLN A 116 6.90 -9.49 11.32
CA GLN A 116 6.98 -9.84 9.91
C GLN A 116 7.53 -11.27 9.82
N LEU A 117 6.90 -12.12 9.01
CA LEU A 117 7.37 -13.47 8.71
C LEU A 117 8.02 -13.53 7.32
N GLY A 118 8.79 -14.58 7.07
CA GLY A 118 9.65 -14.73 5.89
C GLY A 118 11.09 -14.92 6.36
N ASP A 119 11.52 -16.18 6.47
CA ASP A 119 12.85 -16.53 6.98
C ASP A 119 13.96 -16.01 6.07
N ALA A 120 14.65 -14.97 6.55
CA ALA A 120 15.77 -14.37 5.83
C ALA A 120 16.96 -15.33 5.67
N ALA A 121 17.14 -16.28 6.59
CA ALA A 121 18.18 -17.30 6.47
C ALA A 121 17.84 -18.28 5.33
N THR A 122 16.58 -18.68 5.21
CA THR A 122 16.10 -19.47 4.06
C THR A 122 16.33 -18.73 2.74
N ILE A 123 15.96 -17.44 2.66
CA ILE A 123 16.18 -16.65 1.45
C ILE A 123 17.67 -16.59 1.10
N ALA A 124 18.53 -16.34 2.09
CA ALA A 124 19.97 -16.26 1.88
C ALA A 124 20.55 -17.59 1.40
N GLU A 125 20.20 -18.70 2.04
CA GLU A 125 20.69 -20.04 1.70
C GLU A 125 20.24 -20.49 0.30
N ARG A 126 18.98 -20.20 -0.06
CA ARG A 126 18.42 -20.60 -1.36
C ARG A 126 18.96 -19.78 -2.52
N THR A 127 19.34 -18.53 -2.28
CA THR A 127 19.76 -17.60 -3.35
C THR A 127 21.27 -17.39 -3.40
N GLY A 128 21.99 -17.66 -2.31
CA GLY A 128 23.41 -17.32 -2.14
C GLY A 128 23.67 -15.82 -1.98
N ILE A 129 22.63 -15.00 -1.78
CA ILE A 129 22.72 -13.54 -1.71
C ILE A 129 22.52 -13.06 -0.26
N ALA A 130 23.23 -12.00 0.14
CA ALA A 130 23.03 -11.37 1.44
C ALA A 130 21.61 -10.79 1.57
N VAL A 131 20.94 -11.06 2.69
CA VAL A 131 19.55 -10.61 2.93
C VAL A 131 19.51 -9.59 4.06
N VAL A 132 18.94 -8.42 3.77
CA VAL A 132 18.57 -7.40 4.76
C VAL A 132 17.06 -7.50 4.99
N SER A 133 16.63 -7.66 6.24
CA SER A 133 15.22 -7.82 6.60
C SER A 133 14.87 -7.10 7.91
N ASP A 134 13.61 -7.24 8.35
CA ASP A 134 13.11 -6.75 9.65
C ASP A 134 13.22 -5.22 9.85
N PHE A 135 12.98 -4.47 8.77
CA PHE A 135 13.11 -3.00 8.74
C PHE A 135 12.29 -2.29 9.82
N ARG A 136 11.05 -2.77 10.09
CA ARG A 136 10.12 -2.11 11.02
C ARG A 136 10.56 -2.25 12.48
N THR A 137 11.14 -3.37 12.86
CA THR A 137 11.59 -3.61 14.23
C THR A 137 12.70 -2.64 14.62
N ARG A 138 13.59 -2.29 13.69
CA ARG A 138 14.64 -1.30 13.93
C ARG A 138 14.09 0.10 14.21
N ASP A 139 13.06 0.52 13.47
CA ASP A 139 12.38 1.81 13.67
C ASP A 139 11.67 1.86 15.04
N ILE A 140 10.90 0.82 15.39
CA ILE A 140 10.29 0.71 16.73
C ILE A 140 11.34 0.72 17.84
N ALA A 141 12.48 0.06 17.65
CA ALA A 141 13.60 0.09 18.59
C ALA A 141 14.24 1.49 18.71
N ALA A 142 14.18 2.31 17.65
CA ALA A 142 14.62 3.70 17.66
C ALA A 142 13.58 4.67 18.25
N GLY A 143 12.40 4.18 18.66
CA GLY A 143 11.30 5.00 19.20
C GLY A 143 10.27 5.43 18.16
N GLY A 144 10.42 5.00 16.91
CA GLY A 144 9.42 5.20 15.85
C GLY A 144 8.20 4.29 15.99
N GLN A 145 7.27 4.41 15.04
CA GLN A 145 6.03 3.62 15.04
C GLN A 145 6.18 2.28 14.31
N GLY A 146 7.21 2.10 13.49
CA GLY A 146 7.42 0.96 12.59
C GLY A 146 6.72 1.10 11.23
N ALA A 147 6.02 2.21 11.00
CA ALA A 147 5.28 2.50 9.77
C ALA A 147 4.83 3.98 9.71
N PRO A 148 4.58 4.54 8.50
CA PRO A 148 5.11 4.09 7.22
C PRO A 148 6.61 4.39 7.11
N LEU A 149 7.40 3.49 6.51
CA LEU A 149 8.84 3.70 6.28
C LEU A 149 9.15 4.33 4.92
N VAL A 150 8.18 4.28 4.00
CA VAL A 150 8.26 4.77 2.63
C VAL A 150 8.53 6.28 2.51
N PRO A 151 8.04 7.18 3.39
CA PRO A 151 8.28 8.61 3.26
C PRO A 151 9.75 9.01 3.15
N TRP A 152 10.66 8.26 3.76
CA TRP A 152 12.10 8.49 3.59
C TRP A 152 12.58 8.16 2.17
N VAL A 153 12.11 7.05 1.61
CA VAL A 153 12.41 6.65 0.22
C VAL A 153 11.77 7.63 -0.77
N ASP A 154 10.55 8.08 -0.49
CA ASP A 154 9.87 9.11 -1.27
C ASP A 154 10.69 10.39 -1.30
N GLN A 155 11.21 10.82 -0.14
CA GLN A 155 12.08 11.97 -0.05
C GLN A 155 13.35 11.78 -0.89
N LEU A 156 14.03 10.64 -0.74
CA LEU A 156 15.26 10.33 -1.47
C LEU A 156 15.06 10.35 -3.00
N LEU A 157 13.97 9.73 -3.49
CA LEU A 157 13.77 9.54 -4.92
C LEU A 157 13.04 10.70 -5.61
N PHE A 158 12.17 11.40 -4.89
CA PHE A 158 11.29 12.40 -5.50
C PHE A 158 11.57 13.84 -5.09
N SER A 159 12.42 14.12 -4.09
CA SER A 159 12.80 15.51 -3.77
C SER A 159 13.58 16.13 -4.93
N LEU A 160 13.09 17.27 -5.43
CA LEU A 160 13.79 18.12 -6.40
C LEU A 160 14.32 19.40 -5.76
N PRO A 161 15.41 20.00 -6.25
CA PRO A 161 15.96 21.23 -5.67
C PRO A 161 15.00 22.42 -5.64
N ASP A 162 14.10 22.53 -6.62
CA ASP A 162 13.31 23.73 -6.90
C ASP A 162 11.80 23.53 -6.76
N ARG A 163 11.32 22.33 -6.40
CA ARG A 163 9.89 21.96 -6.47
C ARG A 163 9.44 21.07 -5.33
N ALA A 164 8.24 21.34 -4.85
CA ALA A 164 7.49 20.45 -3.97
C ALA A 164 6.63 19.49 -4.81
N ARG A 165 6.59 18.22 -4.41
CA ARG A 165 5.82 17.18 -5.08
C ARG A 165 4.83 16.52 -4.13
N ALA A 166 3.69 16.11 -4.64
CA ALA A 166 2.76 15.23 -3.95
C ALA A 166 2.74 13.87 -4.66
N LEU A 167 3.02 12.81 -3.91
CA LEU A 167 2.91 11.43 -4.36
C LEU A 167 1.56 10.91 -3.85
N GLN A 168 0.56 10.83 -4.73
CA GLN A 168 -0.77 10.36 -4.40
C GLN A 168 -0.94 8.91 -4.82
N ASN A 169 -1.10 8.05 -3.82
CA ASN A 169 -1.46 6.66 -4.02
C ASN A 169 -2.99 6.51 -3.94
N ILE A 170 -3.59 5.82 -4.91
CA ILE A 170 -5.02 5.47 -4.94
C ILE A 170 -5.16 3.94 -4.86
N GLY A 171 -4.80 3.38 -3.70
CA GLY A 171 -5.06 1.97 -3.38
C GLY A 171 -6.48 1.79 -2.83
N GLY A 172 -6.70 0.80 -1.95
CA GLY A 172 -7.99 0.68 -1.25
C GLY A 172 -8.35 1.93 -0.44
N ILE A 173 -7.35 2.52 0.23
CA ILE A 173 -7.40 3.83 0.88
C ILE A 173 -6.50 4.78 0.09
N GLY A 174 -6.97 6.01 -0.15
CA GLY A 174 -6.19 7.07 -0.77
C GLY A 174 -5.23 7.67 0.25
N ASN A 175 -3.96 7.87 -0.13
CA ASN A 175 -2.97 8.53 0.72
C ASN A 175 -2.02 9.38 -0.09
N VAL A 176 -1.45 10.40 0.56
CA VAL A 176 -0.55 11.34 -0.10
C VAL A 176 0.67 11.60 0.76
N THR A 177 1.83 11.66 0.10
CA THR A 177 3.10 12.15 0.66
C THR A 177 3.50 13.44 -0.06
N ARG A 178 3.53 14.57 0.66
CA ARG A 178 4.19 15.80 0.17
C ARG A 178 5.68 15.74 0.48
N VAL A 179 6.46 15.73 -0.60
CA VAL A 179 7.91 15.82 -0.57
C VAL A 179 8.31 17.28 -0.85
N PRO A 180 8.93 17.98 0.11
CA PRO A 180 9.34 19.37 -0.07
C PRO A 180 10.57 19.49 -1.00
N PRO A 181 10.91 20.72 -1.44
CA PRO A 181 12.14 20.96 -2.19
C PRO A 181 13.38 20.49 -1.41
N ARG A 182 14.34 19.90 -2.11
CA ARG A 182 15.55 19.36 -1.51
C ARG A 182 16.35 20.47 -0.82
N GLY A 183 16.75 20.21 0.43
CA GLY A 183 17.53 21.17 1.22
C GLY A 183 16.70 22.31 1.85
N SER A 184 15.38 22.32 1.71
CA SER A 184 14.52 23.33 2.37
C SER A 184 14.49 23.21 3.90
N GLY A 185 14.83 22.04 4.44
CA GLY A 185 14.70 21.73 5.87
C GLY A 185 13.27 21.43 6.31
N GLU A 186 12.28 21.50 5.41
CA GLU A 186 10.91 21.06 5.68
C GLU A 186 10.85 19.53 5.81
N ALA A 187 9.99 19.06 6.71
CA ALA A 187 9.71 17.64 6.84
C ALA A 187 8.76 17.16 5.74
N VAL A 188 8.87 15.88 5.39
CA VAL A 188 7.85 15.20 4.60
C VAL A 188 6.53 15.20 5.37
N PHE A 189 5.44 15.45 4.65
CA PHE A 189 4.10 15.51 5.24
C PHE A 189 3.20 14.49 4.55
N ALA A 190 2.71 13.51 5.31
CA ALA A 190 1.93 12.40 4.76
C ALA A 190 0.71 12.06 5.61
N PHE A 191 -0.38 11.67 4.96
CA PHE A 191 -1.64 11.26 5.60
C PHE A 191 -2.56 10.54 4.62
N ASP A 192 -3.58 9.84 5.14
CA ASP A 192 -4.61 9.23 4.29
C ASP A 192 -5.70 10.27 3.98
N THR A 193 -6.06 10.41 2.70
CA THR A 193 -7.07 11.38 2.22
C THR A 193 -8.49 10.91 2.50
N GLY A 194 -8.70 9.60 2.58
CA GLY A 194 -10.02 8.97 2.72
C GLY A 194 -10.13 7.68 1.90
N PRO A 195 -11.33 7.28 1.43
CA PRO A 195 -11.47 6.11 0.58
C PRO A 195 -10.66 6.29 -0.71
N GLY A 196 -10.05 5.19 -1.19
CA GLY A 196 -9.51 5.06 -2.53
C GLY A 196 -10.46 4.19 -3.37
N ASN A 197 -10.01 3.00 -3.75
CA ASN A 197 -10.80 2.03 -4.51
C ASN A 197 -11.65 1.10 -3.63
N ALA A 198 -11.44 1.02 -2.31
CA ALA A 198 -12.07 -0.02 -1.47
C ALA A 198 -13.61 0.01 -1.47
N LEU A 199 -14.22 1.19 -1.53
CA LEU A 199 -15.68 1.32 -1.63
C LEU A 199 -16.19 0.99 -3.04
N ILE A 200 -15.44 1.41 -4.06
CA ILE A 200 -15.75 1.17 -5.47
C ILE A 200 -15.71 -0.35 -5.75
N ASP A 201 -14.62 -1.00 -5.36
CA ASP A 201 -14.39 -2.44 -5.51
C ASP A 201 -15.49 -3.24 -4.80
N ALA A 202 -15.82 -2.87 -3.57
CA ALA A 202 -16.88 -3.54 -2.81
C ALA A 202 -18.26 -3.38 -3.48
N ALA A 203 -18.60 -2.20 -4.00
CA ALA A 203 -19.86 -1.98 -4.71
C ALA A 203 -19.93 -2.82 -6.00
N VAL A 204 -18.84 -2.86 -6.77
CA VAL A 204 -18.76 -3.70 -7.99
C VAL A 204 -18.86 -5.18 -7.68
N GLU A 205 -18.17 -5.65 -6.64
CA GLU A 205 -18.21 -7.04 -6.22
C GLU A 205 -19.62 -7.45 -5.82
N ILE A 206 -20.33 -6.62 -5.04
CA ILE A 206 -21.72 -6.90 -4.63
C ILE A 206 -22.65 -6.87 -5.84
N ALA A 207 -22.59 -5.81 -6.67
CA ALA A 207 -23.44 -5.63 -7.84
C ALA A 207 -23.34 -6.81 -8.82
N THR A 208 -22.15 -7.38 -8.99
CA THR A 208 -21.89 -8.43 -9.97
C THR A 208 -21.95 -9.85 -9.40
N GLY A 209 -22.25 -10.00 -8.11
CA GLY A 209 -22.20 -11.28 -7.42
C GLY A 209 -20.80 -11.91 -7.43
N GLY A 210 -19.76 -11.08 -7.34
CA GLY A 210 -18.35 -11.49 -7.31
C GLY A 210 -17.74 -11.81 -8.68
N LYS A 211 -18.44 -11.57 -9.80
CA LYS A 211 -17.88 -11.79 -11.14
C LYS A 211 -16.79 -10.78 -11.48
N LEU A 212 -16.92 -9.55 -10.99
CA LEU A 212 -15.91 -8.50 -11.07
C LEU A 212 -15.50 -8.12 -9.65
N THR A 213 -14.23 -7.76 -9.49
CA THR A 213 -13.66 -7.35 -8.19
C THR A 213 -13.29 -5.87 -8.13
N PHE A 214 -13.37 -5.15 -9.26
CA PHE A 214 -13.10 -3.71 -9.38
C PHE A 214 -13.75 -3.13 -10.64
N ASP A 215 -13.93 -1.81 -10.71
CA ASP A 215 -14.42 -1.13 -11.92
C ASP A 215 -13.28 -0.92 -12.93
N ARG A 216 -13.15 -1.84 -13.87
CA ARG A 216 -12.07 -1.80 -14.86
C ARG A 216 -12.20 -0.58 -15.78
N ASP A 217 -11.16 0.25 -15.77
CA ASP A 217 -11.07 1.51 -16.53
C ASP A 217 -12.19 2.53 -16.19
N GLY A 218 -12.85 2.40 -15.03
CA GLY A 218 -13.95 3.29 -14.63
C GLY A 218 -15.21 3.16 -15.50
N ARG A 219 -15.42 2.01 -16.16
CA ARG A 219 -16.48 1.83 -17.16
C ARG A 219 -17.88 1.78 -16.58
N LEU A 220 -18.04 1.27 -15.36
CA LEU A 220 -19.33 1.25 -14.67
C LEU A 220 -19.65 2.66 -14.15
N ALA A 221 -18.69 3.31 -13.48
CA ALA A 221 -18.82 4.69 -13.01
C ALA A 221 -19.18 5.65 -14.15
N ALA A 222 -18.52 5.54 -15.31
CA ALA A 222 -18.77 6.42 -16.46
C ALA A 222 -20.17 6.27 -17.09
N ARG A 223 -20.90 5.19 -16.77
CA ARG A 223 -22.27 4.94 -17.22
C ARG A 223 -23.31 5.27 -16.15
N GLY A 224 -22.87 5.54 -14.93
CA GLY A 224 -23.71 6.01 -13.84
C GLY A 224 -23.88 7.53 -13.85
N THR A 225 -24.82 8.00 -13.05
CA THR A 225 -25.03 9.39 -12.69
C THR A 225 -24.71 9.56 -11.22
N VAL A 226 -23.89 10.55 -10.88
CA VAL A 226 -23.56 10.86 -9.47
C VAL A 226 -24.82 11.35 -8.75
N ASP A 227 -25.15 10.70 -7.63
CA ASP A 227 -26.14 11.18 -6.67
C ASP A 227 -25.52 12.27 -5.79
N GLU A 228 -25.68 13.53 -6.19
CA GLU A 228 -25.12 14.69 -5.47
C GLU A 228 -25.64 14.81 -4.01
N PRO A 229 -26.93 14.59 -3.70
CA PRO A 229 -27.40 14.52 -2.31
C PRO A 229 -26.68 13.47 -1.46
N LEU A 230 -26.53 12.25 -1.96
CA LEU A 230 -25.81 11.18 -1.27
C LEU A 230 -24.33 11.56 -1.10
N LEU A 231 -23.67 12.00 -2.17
CA LEU A 231 -22.28 12.45 -2.13
C LEU A 231 -22.06 13.54 -1.09
N ALA A 232 -22.94 14.54 -1.02
CA ALA A 232 -22.86 15.62 -0.03
C ALA A 232 -23.04 15.13 1.41
N ASP A 233 -23.76 14.03 1.63
CA ASP A 233 -23.86 13.39 2.94
C ASP A 233 -22.59 12.60 3.29
N LEU A 234 -22.10 11.79 2.34
CA LEU A 234 -20.87 11.02 2.49
C LEU A 234 -19.65 11.92 2.77
N LEU A 235 -19.58 13.10 2.14
CA LEU A 235 -18.51 14.07 2.37
C LEU A 235 -18.50 14.69 3.77
N ARG A 236 -19.60 14.58 4.55
CA ARG A 236 -19.66 15.05 5.95
C ARG A 236 -19.08 14.06 6.93
N HIS A 237 -18.63 12.89 6.47
CA HIS A 237 -18.02 11.89 7.32
C HIS A 237 -16.89 12.51 8.18
N PRO A 238 -16.89 12.34 9.53
CA PRO A 238 -15.98 13.06 10.43
C PRO A 238 -14.49 12.91 10.14
N TYR A 239 -14.11 11.78 9.52
CA TYR A 239 -12.74 11.52 9.07
C TYR A 239 -12.26 12.52 8.01
N ILE A 240 -13.14 12.93 7.08
CA ILE A 240 -12.77 13.76 5.92
C ILE A 240 -12.21 15.12 6.37
N PRO A 241 -12.91 15.91 7.20
CA PRO A 241 -12.41 17.22 7.63
C PRO A 241 -11.34 17.19 8.72
N ALA A 242 -11.00 16.02 9.29
CA ALA A 242 -10.02 15.91 10.36
C ALA A 242 -8.63 16.41 9.92
N GLU A 243 -7.91 17.08 10.83
CA GLU A 243 -6.56 17.59 10.59
C GLU A 243 -5.52 16.45 10.63
N PRO A 244 -4.51 16.45 9.73
CA PRO A 244 -3.38 15.53 9.84
C PRO A 244 -2.54 15.76 11.11
N PRO A 245 -1.82 14.75 11.64
CA PRO A 245 -1.67 13.40 11.08
C PRO A 245 -2.94 12.57 11.27
N LYS A 246 -3.40 11.93 10.19
CA LYS A 246 -4.56 11.05 10.19
C LYS A 246 -4.34 9.84 9.29
N SER A 247 -4.89 8.71 9.69
CA SER A 247 -4.88 7.45 8.93
C SER A 247 -6.20 6.71 9.10
N THR A 248 -6.54 5.87 8.13
CA THR A 248 -7.78 5.07 8.11
C THR A 248 -7.54 3.77 7.36
N GLY A 249 -8.46 2.81 7.52
CA GLY A 249 -8.43 1.55 6.80
C GLY A 249 -9.80 1.10 6.30
N ARG A 250 -9.85 -0.16 5.86
CA ARG A 250 -11.06 -0.83 5.35
C ARG A 250 -12.11 -1.06 6.45
N GLU A 251 -11.72 -0.97 7.71
CA GLU A 251 -12.62 -0.98 8.86
C GLU A 251 -13.59 0.21 8.85
N GLU A 252 -13.13 1.37 8.38
CA GLU A 252 -13.95 2.58 8.23
C GLU A 252 -14.55 2.64 6.83
N PHE A 253 -13.70 2.55 5.80
CA PHE A 253 -14.07 2.69 4.38
C PHE A 253 -13.90 1.37 3.62
N GLY A 254 -14.70 0.38 3.96
CA GLY A 254 -14.69 -0.92 3.28
C GLY A 254 -16.08 -1.50 3.07
N ARG A 255 -16.14 -2.82 2.83
CA ARG A 255 -17.40 -3.53 2.53
C ARG A 255 -18.53 -3.25 3.52
N PRO A 256 -18.32 -3.19 4.86
CA PRO A 256 -19.39 -2.86 5.79
C PRO A 256 -20.01 -1.48 5.55
N PHE A 257 -19.23 -0.51 5.06
CA PHE A 257 -19.72 0.81 4.68
C PHE A 257 -20.66 0.72 3.48
N VAL A 258 -20.24 0.01 2.43
CA VAL A 258 -21.06 -0.18 1.21
C VAL A 258 -22.34 -0.94 1.53
N MET A 259 -22.28 -1.99 2.36
CA MET A 259 -23.50 -2.73 2.75
C MET A 259 -24.56 -1.84 3.40
N ARG A 260 -24.16 -0.88 4.24
CA ARG A 260 -25.10 0.11 4.82
C ARG A 260 -25.73 1.00 3.74
N LEU A 261 -24.98 1.37 2.71
CA LEU A 261 -25.52 2.13 1.58
C LEU A 261 -26.50 1.29 0.76
N VAL A 262 -26.18 0.02 0.52
CA VAL A 262 -27.07 -0.91 -0.20
C VAL A 262 -28.38 -1.13 0.56
N GLU A 263 -28.32 -1.26 1.89
CA GLU A 263 -29.52 -1.34 2.75
C GLU A 263 -30.36 -0.05 2.71
N LEU A 264 -29.71 1.12 2.58
CA LEU A 264 -30.39 2.41 2.53
C LEU A 264 -31.03 2.70 1.16
N LEU A 265 -30.32 2.35 0.09
CA LEU A 265 -30.67 2.72 -1.29
C LEU A 265 -31.51 1.65 -2.00
N GLU A 266 -31.44 0.40 -1.54
CA GLU A 266 -32.14 -0.76 -2.12
C GLU A 266 -32.01 -0.83 -3.66
N PRO A 267 -30.78 -0.86 -4.22
CA PRO A 267 -30.58 -0.86 -5.67
C PRO A 267 -31.22 -2.09 -6.34
N GLU A 268 -32.12 -1.86 -7.29
CA GLU A 268 -32.93 -2.92 -7.93
C GLU A 268 -32.42 -3.30 -9.33
N GLY A 269 -31.74 -2.38 -10.02
CA GLY A 269 -31.25 -2.57 -11.38
C GLY A 269 -29.78 -2.20 -11.60
N ASP A 270 -29.26 -2.59 -12.77
CA ASP A 270 -27.88 -2.28 -13.18
C ASP A 270 -27.57 -0.77 -13.11
N GLN A 271 -28.56 0.09 -13.41
CA GLN A 271 -28.38 1.53 -13.38
C GLN A 271 -28.15 2.06 -11.96
N ASP A 272 -28.92 1.59 -10.98
CA ASP A 272 -28.77 2.02 -9.58
C ASP A 272 -27.37 1.66 -9.04
N TRP A 273 -26.86 0.49 -9.42
CA TRP A 273 -25.50 0.08 -9.10
C TRP A 273 -24.44 0.93 -9.81
N MET A 274 -24.64 1.25 -11.09
CA MET A 274 -23.72 2.14 -11.82
C MET A 274 -23.72 3.56 -11.21
N ASP A 275 -24.87 4.08 -10.78
CA ASP A 275 -25.02 5.38 -10.12
C ASP A 275 -24.33 5.37 -8.74
N LEU A 276 -24.47 4.30 -7.96
CA LEU A 276 -23.75 4.13 -6.70
C LEU A 276 -22.23 4.07 -6.92
N VAL A 277 -21.77 3.28 -7.90
CA VAL A 277 -20.35 3.19 -8.26
C VAL A 277 -19.82 4.56 -8.70
N ALA A 278 -20.54 5.29 -9.56
CA ALA A 278 -20.18 6.65 -9.96
C ALA A 278 -20.07 7.61 -8.78
N THR A 279 -21.02 7.54 -7.85
CA THR A 279 -21.05 8.37 -6.64
C THR A 279 -19.87 8.09 -5.71
N LEU A 280 -19.53 6.80 -5.52
CA LEU A 280 -18.37 6.39 -4.71
C LEU A 280 -17.04 6.75 -5.39
N THR A 281 -16.96 6.70 -6.72
CA THR A 281 -15.80 7.19 -7.48
C THR A 281 -15.62 8.69 -7.31
N GLU A 282 -16.70 9.48 -7.43
CA GLU A 282 -16.66 10.93 -7.21
C GLU A 282 -16.32 11.28 -5.75
N LEU A 283 -16.79 10.50 -4.77
CA LEU A 283 -16.40 10.66 -3.36
C LEU A 283 -14.88 10.57 -3.19
N THR A 284 -14.23 9.56 -3.78
CA THR A 284 -12.77 9.43 -3.74
C THR A 284 -12.08 10.65 -4.35
N ALA A 285 -12.54 11.11 -5.52
CA ALA A 285 -11.96 12.29 -6.18
C ALA A 285 -12.13 13.57 -5.33
N ARG A 286 -13.33 13.80 -4.76
CA ARG A 286 -13.61 14.97 -3.92
C ARG A 286 -12.89 14.96 -2.58
N THR A 287 -12.71 13.80 -1.95
CA THR A 287 -11.95 13.70 -0.69
C THR A 287 -10.46 13.97 -0.90
N ILE A 288 -9.87 13.51 -2.02
CA ILE A 288 -8.51 13.87 -2.42
C ILE A 288 -8.41 15.38 -2.68
N ALA A 289 -9.32 15.96 -3.46
CA ALA A 289 -9.29 17.39 -3.77
C ALA A 289 -9.44 18.28 -2.52
N ASP A 290 -10.35 17.92 -1.61
CA ASP A 290 -10.54 18.61 -0.33
C ASP A 290 -9.29 18.55 0.55
N ALA A 291 -8.68 17.36 0.66
CA ALA A 291 -7.43 17.17 1.39
C ALA A 291 -6.29 18.04 0.82
N TYR A 292 -6.17 18.12 -0.49
CA TYR A 292 -5.17 18.95 -1.16
C TYR A 292 -5.40 20.43 -0.86
N GLY A 293 -6.65 20.90 -1.02
CA GLY A 293 -7.01 22.29 -0.79
C GLY A 293 -6.75 22.75 0.65
N ARG A 294 -7.03 21.89 1.64
CA ARG A 294 -6.83 22.21 3.06
C ARG A 294 -5.39 22.11 3.51
N TRP A 295 -4.68 21.06 3.08
CA TRP A 295 -3.46 20.63 3.77
C TRP A 295 -2.19 20.66 2.91
N LEU A 296 -2.30 20.65 1.57
CA LEU A 296 -1.13 20.60 0.68
C LEU A 296 -0.90 21.89 -0.08
N VAL A 297 -1.94 22.45 -0.69
CA VAL A 297 -1.85 23.71 -1.44
C VAL A 297 -1.35 24.86 -0.57
N PRO A 298 -1.77 25.01 0.71
CA PRO A 298 -1.22 26.04 1.59
C PRO A 298 0.27 25.89 1.89
N LEU A 299 0.83 24.69 1.74
CA LEU A 299 2.26 24.40 1.91
C LEU A 299 3.06 24.62 0.62
N GLY A 300 2.41 24.93 -0.51
CA GLY A 300 3.04 24.97 -1.82
C GLY A 300 3.23 23.58 -2.43
N LEU A 301 2.85 23.46 -3.70
CA LEU A 301 2.86 22.22 -4.46
C LEU A 301 3.00 22.53 -5.95
N ASP A 302 4.00 21.95 -6.61
CA ASP A 302 4.31 22.21 -8.03
C ASP A 302 3.88 21.05 -8.94
N GLU A 303 3.92 19.82 -8.44
CA GLU A 303 3.71 18.61 -9.24
C GLU A 303 3.00 17.53 -8.41
N VAL A 304 2.10 16.80 -9.06
CA VAL A 304 1.40 15.64 -8.49
C VAL A 304 1.75 14.41 -9.31
N ILE A 305 2.22 13.35 -8.65
CA ILE A 305 2.49 12.04 -9.24
C ILE A 305 1.44 11.08 -8.70
N LEU A 306 0.68 10.45 -9.59
CA LEU A 306 -0.33 9.46 -9.24
C LEU A 306 0.28 8.05 -9.29
N THR A 307 -0.02 7.24 -8.29
CA THR A 307 0.34 5.82 -8.19
C THR A 307 -0.84 5.01 -7.63
N GLY A 308 -0.70 3.69 -7.57
CA GLY A 308 -1.71 2.79 -6.98
C GLY A 308 -2.43 1.95 -8.01
#